data_AF-A0A9E5D3S9-F1
#
_entry.id   AF-A0A9E5D3S9-F1
#
_cell.length_a   1.000
_cell.length_b   1.000
_cell.length_c   1.000
_cell.angle_alpha   90.00
_cell.angle_beta   90.00
_cell.angle_gamma   90.00
#
_symmetry.space_group_name_H-M   'P 1'
#
loop_
_entity.id
_entity.type
_entity.pdbx_description
1 polymer ?
#
loop_
_entity_poly.entity_id
_entity_poly.type
_entity_poly.pdbx_seq_one_letter_code
_entity_poly.pdbx_strand_id
1 'polypeptide(L)'
;TAERAKECQATLVDKETLFKEADIVSVHLVLSDRSRGLVGAPELALMKPTAYLVNISRGPIVDEKALIDVLERKAIAGAALDTFDVEPLPKDHPLFKTPNTLICPHLGYVTEESYRAFYAGIIENVRAFVSGEPVRVINSDVLTSPQFRGYE
;
A
#
# COMPACT_ATOMS: atom_id res chain seq x y z
N THR A 1 14.02 4.07 11.89
CA THR A 1 15.00 4.78 12.73
C THR A 1 16.33 4.78 12.01
N ALA A 2 17.33 5.52 12.49
CA ALA A 2 18.65 5.55 11.86
C ALA A 2 19.32 4.17 11.87
N GLU A 3 19.10 3.39 12.94
CA GLU A 3 19.63 2.02 13.09
C GLU A 3 19.09 1.11 12.00
N ARG A 4 17.75 1.06 11.82
CA ARG A 4 17.12 0.23 10.78
C ARG A 4 17.55 0.64 9.37
N ALA A 5 17.71 1.94 9.10
CA ALA A 5 18.18 2.40 7.81
C ALA A 5 19.60 1.88 7.53
N LYS A 6 20.49 1.97 8.53
CA LYS A 6 21.86 1.47 8.45
C LYS A 6 21.92 -0.05 8.23
N GLU A 7 21.05 -0.83 8.88
CA GLU A 7 20.94 -2.29 8.68
C GLU A 7 20.62 -2.66 7.22
N CYS A 8 19.82 -1.82 6.55
CA CYS A 8 19.45 -1.99 5.15
C CYS A 8 20.38 -1.26 4.16
N GLN A 9 21.50 -0.70 4.61
CA GLN A 9 22.40 0.15 3.81
C GLN A 9 21.68 1.34 3.16
N ALA A 10 20.66 1.87 3.84
CA ALA A 10 19.89 3.03 3.42
C ALA A 10 20.27 4.27 4.25
N THR A 11 20.13 5.45 3.65
CA THR A 11 20.23 6.72 4.35
C THR A 11 18.86 7.16 4.83
N LEU A 12 18.71 7.40 6.13
CA LEU A 12 17.50 8.01 6.66
C LEU A 12 17.51 9.51 6.34
N VAL A 13 16.47 9.96 5.64
CA VAL A 13 16.24 11.38 5.33
C VAL A 13 14.85 11.79 5.77
N ASP A 14 14.61 13.09 5.88
CA ASP A 14 13.27 13.63 6.06
C ASP A 14 12.45 13.53 4.76
N LYS A 15 11.14 13.79 4.86
CA LYS A 15 10.19 13.65 3.75
C LYS A 15 10.49 14.63 2.61
N GLU A 16 10.84 15.88 2.91
CA GLU A 16 11.11 16.88 1.87
C GLU A 16 12.34 16.47 1.05
N THR A 17 13.42 16.10 1.74
CA THR A 17 14.65 15.59 1.11
C THR A 17 14.37 14.37 0.24
N LEU A 18 13.58 13.40 0.74
CA LEU A 18 13.20 12.20 -0.01
C LEU A 18 12.54 12.55 -1.35
N PHE A 19 11.50 13.38 -1.35
CA PHE A 19 10.76 13.71 -2.56
C PHE A 19 11.55 14.61 -3.52
N LYS A 20 12.40 15.49 -3.00
CA LYS A 20 13.22 16.41 -3.80
C LYS A 20 14.38 15.71 -4.52
N GLU A 21 15.01 14.74 -3.87
CA GLU A 21 16.25 14.14 -4.36
C GLU A 21 16.06 12.79 -5.06
N ALA A 22 14.97 12.07 -4.80
CA ALA A 22 14.74 10.77 -5.42
C ALA A 22 14.37 10.85 -6.90
N ASP A 23 14.92 9.92 -7.70
CA ASP A 23 14.46 9.68 -9.08
C ASP A 23 13.29 8.68 -9.12
N ILE A 24 13.14 7.88 -8.06
CA ILE A 24 12.01 6.96 -7.88
C ILE A 24 11.58 7.04 -6.42
N VAL A 25 10.32 7.39 -6.17
CA VAL A 25 9.70 7.33 -4.84
C VAL A 25 8.81 6.10 -4.79
N SER A 26 9.09 5.15 -3.89
CA SER A 26 8.27 3.95 -3.70
C SER A 26 7.61 3.95 -2.33
N VAL A 27 6.30 3.74 -2.29
CA VAL A 27 5.49 3.79 -1.06
C VAL A 27 5.35 2.40 -0.47
N HIS A 28 5.82 2.24 0.78
CA HIS A 28 5.75 1.00 1.57
C HIS A 28 5.23 1.28 2.99
N LEU A 29 3.96 1.66 3.09
CA LEU A 29 3.33 2.04 4.35
C LEU A 29 1.99 1.33 4.53
N VAL A 30 1.68 0.99 5.79
CA VAL A 30 0.35 0.52 6.16
C VAL A 30 -0.63 1.70 6.11
N LEU A 31 -1.80 1.52 5.51
CA LEU A 31 -2.86 2.52 5.53
C LEU A 31 -3.44 2.66 6.94
N SER A 32 -3.49 3.90 7.41
CA SER A 32 -4.01 4.32 8.71
C SER A 32 -4.41 5.79 8.61
N ASP A 33 -5.01 6.34 9.66
CA ASP A 33 -5.31 7.79 9.72
C ASP A 33 -4.05 8.66 9.57
N ARG A 34 -2.88 8.14 9.97
CA ARG A 34 -1.60 8.85 9.88
C ARG A 34 -0.98 8.83 8.48
N SER A 35 -1.37 7.88 7.63
CA SER A 35 -0.76 7.67 6.30
C SER A 35 -1.73 7.98 5.17
N ARG A 36 -3.01 8.19 5.45
CA ARG A 36 -4.00 8.63 4.45
C ARG A 36 -3.63 10.01 3.92
N GLY A 37 -3.55 10.15 2.61
CA GLY A 37 -3.17 11.39 1.93
C GLY A 37 -1.75 11.89 2.28
N LEU A 38 -0.86 10.99 2.73
CA LEU A 38 0.50 11.34 3.11
C LEU A 38 1.31 11.92 1.93
N VAL A 39 1.01 11.45 0.73
CA VAL A 39 1.58 11.96 -0.53
C VAL A 39 0.50 12.79 -1.22
N GLY A 40 0.51 14.10 -0.96
CA GLY A 40 -0.41 15.04 -1.57
C GLY A 40 0.26 15.93 -2.61
N ALA A 41 -0.45 16.99 -3.02
CA ALA A 41 0.09 17.99 -3.92
C ALA A 41 1.44 18.60 -3.48
N PRO A 42 1.70 18.89 -2.18
CA PRO A 42 2.99 19.42 -1.74
C PRO A 42 4.16 18.47 -2.01
N GLU A 43 4.00 17.18 -1.69
CA GLU A 43 5.03 16.16 -1.91
C GLU A 43 5.28 15.93 -3.41
N LEU A 44 4.20 15.81 -4.19
CA LEU A 44 4.30 15.63 -5.63
C LEU A 44 4.94 16.82 -6.34
N ALA A 45 4.77 18.04 -5.82
CA ALA A 45 5.40 19.25 -6.37
C ALA A 45 6.91 19.33 -6.11
N LEU A 46 7.42 18.60 -5.11
CA LEU A 46 8.86 18.51 -4.83
C LEU A 46 9.58 17.54 -5.76
N MET A 47 8.86 16.59 -6.37
CA MET A 47 9.44 15.58 -7.24
C MET A 47 10.08 16.19 -8.47
N LYS A 48 11.17 15.56 -8.93
CA LYS A 48 11.83 15.96 -10.18
C LYS A 48 10.88 15.69 -11.37
N PRO A 49 10.96 16.51 -12.44
CA PRO A 49 10.26 16.20 -13.70
C PRO A 49 10.62 14.84 -14.31
N THR A 50 11.79 14.30 -13.95
CA THR A 50 12.27 12.98 -14.38
C THR A 50 11.90 11.85 -13.43
N ALA A 51 11.27 12.13 -12.29
CA ALA A 51 11.03 11.14 -11.26
C ALA A 51 9.77 10.31 -11.51
N TYR A 52 9.74 9.08 -10.98
CA TYR A 52 8.59 8.19 -10.98
C TYR A 52 8.04 7.98 -9.57
N LEU A 53 6.72 7.92 -9.44
CA LEU A 53 6.05 7.46 -8.22
C LEU A 53 5.63 6.00 -8.36
N VAL A 54 5.92 5.17 -7.37
CA VAL A 54 5.48 3.77 -7.28
C VAL A 54 4.62 3.59 -6.04
N ASN A 55 3.37 3.15 -6.22
CA ASN A 55 2.50 2.80 -5.10
C ASN A 55 1.95 1.37 -5.26
N ILE A 56 2.53 0.46 -4.48
CA ILE A 56 2.09 -0.93 -4.31
C ILE A 56 1.54 -1.20 -2.90
N SER A 57 1.27 -0.14 -2.13
CA SER A 57 0.76 -0.25 -0.76
C SER A 57 -0.77 -0.22 -0.72
N ARG A 58 -1.35 0.98 -0.70
CA ARG A 58 -2.79 1.23 -0.70
C ARG A 58 -3.05 2.55 -1.42
N GLY A 59 -4.12 2.61 -2.22
CA GLY A 59 -4.50 3.80 -2.98
C GLY A 59 -4.55 5.07 -2.12
N PRO A 60 -5.32 5.07 -1.00
CA PRO A 60 -5.56 6.30 -0.24
C PRO A 60 -4.37 6.89 0.52
N ILE A 61 -3.18 6.30 0.40
CA ILE A 61 -1.94 6.90 0.91
C ILE A 61 -1.50 8.07 0.02
N VAL A 62 -1.82 8.00 -1.27
CA VAL A 62 -1.57 9.05 -2.25
C VAL A 62 -2.90 9.76 -2.53
N ASP A 63 -2.89 11.09 -2.55
CA ASP A 63 -4.03 11.86 -3.06
C ASP A 63 -4.16 11.61 -4.56
N GLU A 64 -5.14 10.81 -4.95
CA GLU A 64 -5.35 10.38 -6.34
C GLU A 64 -5.62 11.57 -7.27
N LYS A 65 -6.35 12.58 -6.80
CA LYS A 65 -6.66 13.78 -7.59
C LYS A 65 -5.39 14.59 -7.85
N ALA A 66 -4.55 14.77 -6.84
CA ALA A 66 -3.26 15.45 -6.98
C ALA A 66 -2.32 14.66 -7.90
N LEU A 67 -2.33 13.32 -7.81
CA LEU A 67 -1.53 12.46 -8.68
C LEU A 67 -1.96 12.58 -10.15
N ILE A 68 -3.27 12.53 -10.42
CA ILE A 68 -3.82 12.71 -11.77
C ILE A 68 -3.37 14.06 -12.35
N ASP A 69 -3.51 15.16 -11.59
CA ASP A 69 -3.10 16.50 -12.03
C ASP A 69 -1.61 16.55 -12.44
N VAL A 70 -0.71 16.04 -11.59
CA VAL A 70 0.73 16.09 -11.89
C VAL A 70 1.13 15.20 -13.06
N LEU A 71 0.41 14.09 -13.29
CA LEU A 71 0.62 13.22 -14.44
C LEU A 71 0.09 13.86 -15.73
N GLU A 72 -1.12 14.43 -15.72
CA GLU A 72 -1.72 15.10 -16.88
C GLU A 72 -0.86 16.27 -17.35
N ARG A 73 -0.35 17.08 -16.42
CA ARG A 73 0.55 18.21 -16.72
C ARG A 73 2.02 17.80 -16.93
N LYS A 74 2.35 16.51 -16.82
CA LYS A 74 3.70 15.94 -16.95
C LYS A 74 4.73 16.60 -16.04
N ALA A 75 4.33 16.94 -14.81
CA ALA A 75 5.24 17.50 -13.80
C ALA A 75 6.17 16.46 -13.17
N ILE A 76 5.83 15.18 -13.30
CA ILE A 76 6.70 14.03 -13.02
C ILE A 76 6.74 13.13 -14.26
N ALA A 77 7.71 12.21 -14.33
CA ALA A 77 7.91 11.39 -15.52
C ALA A 77 6.81 10.34 -15.71
N GLY A 78 6.20 9.86 -14.61
CA GLY A 78 5.14 8.88 -14.63
C GLY A 78 4.86 8.26 -13.27
N ALA A 79 3.99 7.25 -13.26
CA ALA A 79 3.69 6.48 -12.05
C ALA A 79 3.46 5.00 -12.36
N ALA A 80 3.73 4.12 -11.38
CA ALA A 80 3.34 2.72 -11.39
C ALA A 80 2.46 2.42 -10.17
N LEU A 81 1.23 2.00 -10.43
CA LEU A 81 0.17 1.87 -9.43
C LEU A 81 -0.38 0.45 -9.44
N ASP A 82 -0.41 -0.20 -8.27
CA ASP A 82 -1.06 -1.50 -8.09
C ASP A 82 -2.32 -1.40 -7.20
N THR A 83 -2.57 -0.25 -6.57
CA THR A 83 -3.70 -0.06 -5.64
C THR A 83 -4.37 1.29 -5.85
N PHE A 84 -5.68 1.36 -5.57
CA PHE A 84 -6.52 2.52 -5.89
C PHE A 84 -7.47 2.86 -4.74
N ASP A 85 -8.10 4.04 -4.78
CA ASP A 85 -9.08 4.45 -3.76
C ASP A 85 -10.34 3.59 -3.82
N VAL A 86 -10.77 3.25 -5.04
CA VAL A 86 -11.89 2.35 -5.32
C VAL A 86 -11.36 1.15 -6.10
N GLU A 87 -11.64 -0.04 -5.57
CA GLU A 87 -11.26 -1.31 -6.19
C GLU A 87 -12.49 -2.22 -6.36
N PRO A 88 -12.70 -2.81 -7.56
CA PRO A 88 -11.88 -2.69 -8.77
C PRO A 88 -11.95 -1.30 -9.40
N LEU A 89 -10.87 -0.91 -10.09
CA LEU A 89 -10.78 0.42 -10.72
C LEU A 89 -11.90 0.57 -11.80
N PRO A 90 -12.75 1.62 -11.73
CA PRO A 90 -13.82 1.84 -12.71
C PRO A 90 -13.29 1.96 -14.14
N LYS A 91 -14.01 1.42 -15.13
CA LYS A 91 -13.53 1.35 -16.53
C LYS A 91 -13.27 2.72 -17.18
N ASP A 92 -13.95 3.76 -16.70
CA ASP A 92 -13.87 5.14 -17.17
C ASP A 92 -12.92 6.01 -16.32
N HIS A 93 -12.16 5.40 -15.41
CA HIS A 93 -11.29 6.11 -14.49
C HIS A 93 -10.22 6.97 -15.19
N PRO A 94 -9.97 8.22 -14.74
CA PRO A 94 -9.00 9.12 -15.39
C PRO A 94 -7.58 8.58 -15.50
N LEU A 95 -7.12 7.77 -14.53
CA LEU A 95 -5.79 7.15 -14.54
C LEU A 95 -5.51 6.31 -15.81
N PHE A 96 -6.54 5.79 -16.50
CA PHE A 96 -6.33 5.08 -17.77
C PHE A 96 -5.90 5.99 -18.93
N LYS A 97 -6.05 7.31 -18.76
CA LYS A 97 -5.74 8.33 -19.76
C LYS A 97 -4.48 9.13 -19.42
N THR A 98 -3.96 9.01 -18.20
CA THR A 98 -2.76 9.74 -17.79
C THR A 98 -1.52 9.20 -18.50
N PRO A 99 -0.61 10.07 -18.97
CA PRO A 99 0.59 9.63 -19.68
C PRO A 99 1.52 8.85 -18.74
N ASN A 100 2.30 7.93 -19.31
CA ASN A 100 3.37 7.19 -18.61
C ASN A 100 2.92 6.57 -17.27
N THR A 101 1.68 6.09 -17.21
CA THR A 101 1.09 5.48 -16.02
C THR A 101 0.94 3.98 -16.24
N LEU A 102 1.65 3.17 -15.45
CA LEU A 102 1.49 1.72 -15.41
C LEU A 102 0.47 1.36 -14.33
N ILE A 103 -0.54 0.57 -14.69
CA ILE A 103 -1.64 0.18 -13.82
C ILE A 103 -1.68 -1.34 -13.74
N CYS A 104 -1.59 -1.87 -12.52
CA CYS A 104 -1.75 -3.28 -12.19
C CYS A 104 -2.97 -3.46 -11.27
N PRO A 105 -3.77 -4.53 -11.44
CA PRO A 105 -5.00 -4.73 -10.68
C PRO A 105 -4.75 -5.43 -9.32
N HIS A 106 -4.04 -4.79 -8.40
CA HIS A 106 -3.77 -5.27 -7.04
C HIS A 106 -3.15 -6.67 -7.01
N LEU A 107 -2.07 -6.84 -7.76
CA LEU A 107 -1.38 -8.10 -7.99
C LEU A 107 -0.16 -8.34 -7.08
N GLY A 108 0.19 -7.41 -6.19
CA GLY A 108 1.41 -7.51 -5.37
C GLY A 108 1.56 -8.80 -4.55
N TYR A 109 0.46 -9.51 -4.26
CA TYR A 109 0.45 -10.78 -3.53
C TYR A 109 0.08 -12.01 -4.40
N VAL A 110 -0.14 -11.82 -5.70
CA VAL A 110 -0.66 -12.84 -6.61
C VAL A 110 0.49 -13.68 -7.18
N THR A 111 1.09 -14.48 -6.31
CA THR A 111 2.10 -15.49 -6.65
C THR A 111 1.66 -16.87 -6.16
N GLU A 112 2.18 -17.94 -6.77
CA GLU A 112 1.86 -19.31 -6.36
C GLU A 112 2.25 -19.54 -4.89
N GLU A 113 3.43 -19.07 -4.49
CA GLU A 113 3.98 -19.22 -3.14
C GLU A 113 3.12 -18.50 -2.11
N SER A 114 2.73 -17.25 -2.38
CA SER A 114 1.86 -16.47 -1.49
C SER A 114 0.49 -17.11 -1.37
N TYR A 115 -0.10 -17.57 -2.48
CA TYR A 115 -1.40 -18.24 -2.44
C TYR A 115 -1.33 -19.55 -1.66
N ARG A 116 -0.31 -20.36 -1.89
CA ARG A 116 -0.10 -21.62 -1.15
C ARG A 116 0.00 -21.36 0.35
N ALA A 117 0.78 -20.36 0.77
CA ALA A 117 0.91 -19.99 2.18
C ALA A 117 -0.40 -19.47 2.77
N PHE A 118 -1.10 -18.56 2.06
CA PHE A 118 -2.35 -17.97 2.54
C PHE A 118 -3.45 -19.01 2.70
N TYR A 119 -3.73 -19.80 1.67
CA TYR A 119 -4.80 -20.79 1.73
C TYR A 119 -4.50 -21.88 2.77
N ALA A 120 -3.25 -22.34 2.88
CA ALA A 120 -2.88 -23.28 3.94
C ALA A 120 -3.12 -22.69 5.35
N GLY A 121 -2.66 -21.45 5.57
CA GLY A 121 -2.83 -20.76 6.84
C GLY A 121 -4.30 -20.45 7.19
N ILE A 122 -5.13 -20.12 6.21
CA ILE A 122 -6.57 -19.91 6.37
C ILE A 122 -7.24 -21.21 6.84
N ILE A 123 -6.96 -22.33 6.18
CA ILE A 123 -7.53 -23.63 6.55
C ILE A 123 -7.08 -24.05 7.95
N GLU A 124 -5.81 -23.84 8.30
CA GLU A 124 -5.31 -24.08 9.66
C GLU A 124 -6.02 -23.21 10.69
N ASN A 125 -6.18 -21.90 10.43
CA ASN A 125 -6.90 -20.99 11.34
C ASN A 125 -8.36 -21.43 11.56
N VAL A 126 -9.07 -21.82 10.49
CA VAL A 126 -10.47 -22.27 10.58
C VAL A 126 -10.57 -23.56 11.39
N ARG A 127 -9.70 -24.56 11.12
CA ARG A 127 -9.69 -25.82 11.86
C ARG A 127 -9.41 -25.61 13.35
N ALA A 128 -8.39 -24.80 13.64
CA ALA A 128 -7.97 -24.47 14.99
C ALA A 128 -9.05 -23.70 15.77
N PHE A 129 -9.73 -22.75 15.10
CA PHE A 129 -10.85 -22.03 15.69
C PHE A 129 -11.99 -23.00 16.04
N VAL A 130 -12.42 -23.86 15.09
CA VAL A 130 -13.51 -24.85 15.31
C VAL A 130 -13.16 -25.91 16.35
N SER A 131 -11.89 -26.27 16.53
CA SER A 131 -11.47 -27.22 17.57
C SER A 131 -11.29 -26.60 18.95
N GLY A 132 -11.60 -25.31 19.13
CA GLY A 132 -11.43 -24.60 20.41
C GLY A 132 -9.99 -24.18 20.72
N GLU A 133 -9.07 -24.30 19.76
CA GLU A 133 -7.64 -23.98 19.92
C GLU A 133 -7.18 -22.91 18.92
N PRO A 134 -7.78 -21.71 18.91
CA PRO A 134 -7.55 -20.74 17.85
C PRO A 134 -6.09 -20.27 17.78
N VAL A 135 -5.53 -20.27 16.57
CA VAL A 135 -4.17 -19.80 16.29
C VAL A 135 -4.19 -18.45 15.54
N ARG A 136 -3.08 -17.69 15.64
CA ARG A 136 -2.87 -16.41 14.91
C ARG A 136 -3.99 -15.39 15.13
N VAL A 137 -4.53 -15.33 16.35
CA VAL A 137 -5.61 -14.41 16.73
C VAL A 137 -5.07 -12.98 16.84
N ILE A 138 -5.66 -12.05 16.09
CA ILE A 138 -5.23 -10.65 16.05
C ILE A 138 -5.86 -9.83 17.19
N ASN A 139 -7.10 -10.16 17.56
CA ASN A 139 -7.90 -9.49 18.58
C ASN A 139 -8.28 -10.49 19.69
N SER A 140 -7.29 -10.95 20.45
CA SER A 140 -7.44 -12.01 21.47
C SER A 140 -8.49 -11.73 22.53
N ASP A 141 -8.78 -10.46 22.82
CA ASP A 141 -9.79 -10.06 23.81
C ASP A 141 -11.21 -10.54 23.45
N VAL A 142 -11.47 -10.82 22.16
CA VAL A 142 -12.75 -11.38 21.73
C VAL A 142 -12.98 -12.78 22.29
N LEU A 143 -11.93 -13.57 22.55
CA LEU A 143 -12.06 -14.95 23.02
C LEU A 143 -12.62 -15.06 24.45
N THR A 144 -12.48 -14.00 25.26
CA THR A 144 -13.01 -13.93 26.62
C THR A 144 -14.24 -13.04 26.74
N SER A 145 -14.73 -12.51 25.61
CA SER A 145 -15.89 -11.62 25.59
C SER A 145 -17.16 -12.39 25.96
N PRO A 146 -18.07 -11.83 26.79
CA PRO A 146 -19.39 -12.43 27.03
C PRO A 146 -20.27 -12.47 25.78
N GLN A 147 -19.89 -11.73 24.73
CA GLN A 147 -20.54 -11.75 23.42
C GLN A 147 -19.84 -12.70 22.44
N PHE A 148 -18.79 -13.40 22.87
CA PHE A 148 -18.10 -14.37 22.03
C PHE A 148 -19.08 -15.46 21.59
N ARG A 149 -19.09 -15.73 20.28
CA ARG A 149 -20.00 -16.71 19.66
C ARG A 149 -19.26 -17.93 19.11
N GLY A 150 -18.00 -18.14 19.52
CA GLY A 150 -17.18 -19.31 19.16
C GLY A 150 -16.78 -20.12 20.39
N TYR A 151 -16.30 -21.35 20.24
CA TYR A 151 -17.25 -22.42 19.93
C TYR A 151 -17.47 -23.32 21.15
N GLU A 152 -18.65 -23.97 21.16
CA GLU A 152 -18.91 -25.27 21.79
C GLU A 152 -18.39 -26.41 20.90
#